data_AF-A0A7S0HP50-F1
#
_entry.id   AF-A0A7S0HP50-F1
#
_cell.length_a   1.000
_cell.length_b   1.000
_cell.length_c   1.000
_cell.angle_alpha   90.00
_cell.angle_beta   90.00
_cell.angle_gamma   90.00
#
_symmetry.space_group_name_H-M   'P 1'
#
loop_
_entity.id
_entity.type
_entity.pdbx_description
1 polymer ?
#
loop_
_entity_poly.entity_id
_entity_poly.type
_entity_poly.pdbx_seq_one_letter_code
_entity_poly.pdbx_strand_id
1 'polypeptide(L)'
;GSASNTASALRALRVGAAVLTCVGEDANGAELERAYAREGIDTRLLMRRSGVSTSLAVLPVFEDGGRGCWVDLSANDLLTPDAVLETLRSREAQPTLGAVRALHVGYPHLLRELRGKGLASMLAE
;
A
#
# COMPACT_ATOMS: atom_id res chain seq x y z
N GLY A 1 7.27 -1.94 0.78
CA GLY A 1 7.20 -1.54 -0.64
C GLY A 1 7.43 -0.04 -0.79
N SER A 2 7.42 0.53 -2.00
CA SER A 2 7.73 1.98 -2.20
C SER A 2 6.80 2.88 -1.37
N ALA A 3 5.48 2.67 -1.46
CA ALA A 3 4.52 3.50 -0.73
C ALA A 3 4.68 3.40 0.79
N SER A 4 4.88 2.19 1.32
CA SER A 4 5.20 1.95 2.74
C SER A 4 6.44 2.73 3.17
N ASN A 5 7.54 2.60 2.43
CA ASN A 5 8.81 3.24 2.78
C ASN A 5 8.69 4.78 2.70
N THR A 6 7.95 5.31 1.71
CA THR A 6 7.64 6.75 1.63
C THR A 6 6.84 7.20 2.84
N ALA A 7 5.83 6.45 3.27
CA ALA A 7 5.05 6.76 4.46
C ALA A 7 5.93 6.77 5.72
N SER A 8 6.79 5.76 5.91
CA SER A 8 7.77 5.69 7.00
C SER A 8 8.69 6.91 7.02
N ALA A 9 9.23 7.30 5.86
CA ALA A 9 10.09 8.48 5.73
C ALA A 9 9.34 9.78 6.08
N LEU A 10 8.09 9.94 5.63
CA LEU A 10 7.25 11.08 5.99
C LEU A 10 6.98 11.14 7.49
N ARG A 11 6.69 9.99 8.13
CA ARG A 11 6.51 9.91 9.59
C ARG A 11 7.77 10.29 10.35
N ALA A 12 8.95 9.85 9.89
CA ALA A 12 10.23 10.25 10.47
C ALA A 12 10.46 11.77 10.39
N LEU A 13 9.92 12.42 9.35
CA LEU A 13 9.92 13.88 9.18
C LEU A 13 8.73 14.58 9.88
N ARG A 14 7.97 13.86 10.70
CA ARG A 14 6.77 14.35 11.43
C ARG A 14 5.63 14.83 10.52
N VAL A 15 5.62 14.39 9.27
CA VAL A 15 4.51 14.59 8.34
C VAL A 15 3.47 13.49 8.57
N GLY A 16 2.18 13.83 8.55
CA GLY A 16 1.11 12.83 8.61
C GLY A 16 1.12 11.94 7.37
N ALA A 17 0.98 10.63 7.55
CA ALA A 17 0.98 9.68 6.45
C ALA A 17 -0.07 8.58 6.68
N ALA A 18 -0.76 8.21 5.62
CA ALA A 18 -1.68 7.10 5.56
C ALA A 18 -1.28 6.16 4.42
N VAL A 19 -1.57 4.87 4.58
CA VAL A 19 -1.30 3.87 3.54
C VAL A 19 -2.60 3.19 3.14
N LEU A 20 -2.92 3.29 1.84
CA LEU A 20 -3.92 2.45 1.19
C LEU A 20 -3.19 1.29 0.50
N THR A 21 -3.43 0.08 0.97
CA THR A 21 -2.84 -1.16 0.44
C THR A 21 -3.73 -2.34 0.80
N CYS A 22 -3.43 -3.50 0.23
CA CYS A 22 -4.07 -4.75 0.61
C CYS A 22 -3.05 -5.67 1.29
N VAL A 23 -3.46 -6.36 2.35
CA VAL A 23 -2.68 -7.40 3.02
C VAL A 23 -3.50 -8.68 3.13
N GLY A 24 -2.80 -9.80 3.18
CA GLY A 24 -3.40 -11.08 3.56
C GLY A 24 -3.67 -11.14 5.06
N GLU A 25 -4.61 -11.97 5.48
CA GLU A 25 -4.79 -12.35 6.89
C GLU A 25 -3.73 -13.39 7.31
N ASP A 26 -2.46 -13.03 7.16
CA ASP A 26 -1.30 -13.86 7.47
C ASP A 26 -0.32 -13.16 8.42
N ALA A 27 0.74 -13.88 8.82
CA ALA A 27 1.74 -13.35 9.75
C ALA A 27 2.48 -12.13 9.19
N ASN A 28 2.66 -12.05 7.87
CA ASN A 28 3.34 -10.94 7.20
C ASN A 28 2.46 -9.68 7.22
N GLY A 29 1.16 -9.82 6.97
CA GLY A 29 0.17 -8.75 7.07
C GLY A 29 0.09 -8.21 8.49
N ALA A 30 0.02 -9.11 9.47
CA ALA A 30 0.02 -8.74 10.89
C ALA A 30 1.32 -8.06 11.34
N GLU A 31 2.48 -8.43 10.82
CA GLU A 31 3.74 -7.71 11.09
C GLU A 31 3.77 -6.34 10.40
N LEU A 32 3.31 -6.25 9.16
CA LEU A 32 3.28 -4.97 8.43
C LEU A 32 2.36 -3.96 9.11
N GLU A 33 1.19 -4.38 9.58
CA GLU A 33 0.29 -3.54 10.38
C GLU A 33 0.93 -3.09 11.69
N ARG A 34 1.63 -3.99 12.40
CA ARG A 34 2.40 -3.63 13.61
C ARG A 34 3.50 -2.63 13.31
N ALA A 35 4.20 -2.76 12.18
CA ALA A 35 5.21 -1.81 11.74
C ALA A 35 4.59 -0.42 11.48
N TYR A 36 3.48 -0.35 10.75
CA TYR A 36 2.76 0.90 10.52
C TYR A 36 2.29 1.56 11.83
N ALA A 37 1.73 0.77 12.75
CA ALA A 37 1.30 1.28 14.05
C ALA A 37 2.46 1.86 14.87
N ARG A 38 3.62 1.18 14.90
CA ARG A 38 4.83 1.68 15.58
C ARG A 38 5.32 3.02 15.02
N GLU A 39 5.20 3.22 13.71
CA GLU A 39 5.61 4.46 13.04
C GLU A 39 4.53 5.55 13.08
N GLY A 40 3.34 5.23 13.63
CA GLY A 40 2.19 6.13 13.64
C GLY A 40 1.66 6.43 12.23
N ILE A 41 1.79 5.48 11.30
CA ILE A 41 1.15 5.53 9.98
C ILE A 41 -0.33 5.20 10.17
N ASP A 42 -1.20 5.98 9.54
CA ASP A 42 -2.63 5.76 9.55
C ASP A 42 -3.01 4.57 8.63
N THR A 43 -3.59 3.54 9.23
CA THR A 43 -3.96 2.27 8.58
C THR A 43 -5.46 2.13 8.33
N ARG A 44 -6.26 3.19 8.46
CA ARG A 44 -7.72 3.14 8.19
C ARG A 44 -8.06 2.80 6.74
N LEU A 45 -7.11 2.96 5.82
CA LEU A 45 -7.25 2.62 4.41
C LEU A 45 -6.68 1.23 4.06
N LEU A 46 -6.30 0.44 5.06
CA LEU A 46 -5.70 -0.87 4.88
C LEU A 46 -6.78 -1.95 4.72
N MET A 47 -6.80 -2.59 3.54
CA MET A 47 -7.67 -3.72 3.25
C MET A 47 -7.05 -5.04 3.72
N ARG A 48 -7.87 -5.90 4.31
CA ARG A 48 -7.50 -7.27 4.68
C ARG A 48 -8.26 -8.25 3.80
N ARG A 49 -7.59 -9.32 3.37
CA ARG A 49 -8.19 -10.36 2.52
C ARG A 49 -7.81 -11.74 3.04
N SER A 50 -8.83 -12.55 3.31
CA SER A 50 -8.66 -13.95 3.66
C SER A 50 -8.28 -14.78 2.42
N GLY A 51 -7.54 -15.87 2.63
CA GLY A 51 -7.21 -16.82 1.56
C GLY A 51 -6.15 -16.34 0.55
N VAL A 52 -5.52 -15.17 0.77
CA VAL A 52 -4.41 -14.67 -0.04
C VAL A 52 -3.23 -14.28 0.84
N SER A 53 -2.02 -14.44 0.33
CA SER A 53 -0.82 -14.00 1.05
C SER A 53 -0.63 -12.49 0.96
N THR A 54 -0.01 -11.89 1.97
CA THR A 54 0.49 -10.52 1.90
C THR A 54 1.62 -10.43 0.88
N SER A 55 1.68 -9.33 0.11
CA SER A 55 2.74 -9.10 -0.87
C SER A 55 4.12 -9.17 -0.23
N LEU A 56 5.08 -9.77 -0.94
CA LEU A 56 6.46 -9.93 -0.47
C LEU A 56 7.44 -9.48 -1.55
N ALA A 57 8.47 -8.74 -1.13
CA ALA A 57 9.63 -8.46 -1.95
C ALA A 57 10.86 -9.08 -1.30
N VAL A 58 11.59 -9.91 -2.05
CA VAL A 58 12.86 -10.51 -1.65
C VAL A 58 13.97 -9.82 -2.42
N LEU A 59 14.91 -9.22 -1.68
CA LEU A 59 16.00 -8.43 -2.22
C LEU A 59 17.33 -9.15 -1.94
N PRO A 60 17.75 -10.10 -2.78
CA PRO A 60 19.07 -10.70 -2.64
C PRO A 60 20.14 -9.64 -2.89
N VAL A 61 21.14 -9.59 -2.00
CA VAL A 61 22.33 -8.75 -2.14
C VAL A 61 23.47 -9.67 -2.54
N PHE A 62 24.11 -9.37 -3.66
CA PHE A 62 25.20 -10.17 -4.21
C PHE A 62 26.55 -9.71 -3.65
N GLU A 63 27.58 -10.54 -3.78
CA GLU A 63 28.93 -10.24 -3.25
C GLU A 63 29.54 -8.97 -3.86
N ASP A 64 29.17 -8.63 -5.10
CA ASP A 64 29.60 -7.41 -5.79
C ASP A 64 28.87 -6.14 -5.32
N GLY A 65 27.97 -6.25 -4.34
CA GLY A 65 27.13 -5.16 -3.84
C GLY A 65 25.91 -4.85 -4.72
N GLY A 66 25.75 -5.56 -5.84
CA GLY A 66 24.52 -5.54 -6.62
C GLY A 66 23.34 -6.10 -5.85
N ARG A 67 22.12 -5.77 -6.29
CA ARG A 67 20.90 -6.35 -5.70
C ARG A 67 19.91 -6.79 -6.75
N GLY A 68 19.35 -7.98 -6.55
CA GLY A 68 18.14 -8.41 -7.23
C GLY A 68 16.89 -7.85 -6.53
N CYS A 69 15.75 -8.01 -7.20
CA CYS A 69 14.46 -7.77 -6.59
C CYS A 69 13.46 -8.75 -7.20
N TRP A 70 12.98 -9.69 -6.38
CA TRP A 70 11.86 -10.55 -6.72
C TRP A 70 10.64 -10.08 -5.94
N VAL A 71 9.52 -9.88 -6.61
CA VAL A 71 8.29 -9.36 -6.00
C VAL A 71 7.13 -10.28 -6.34
N ASP A 72 6.43 -10.73 -5.30
CA ASP A 72 5.10 -11.33 -5.40
C ASP A 72 4.07 -10.31 -4.88
N LEU A 73 3.14 -9.94 -5.74
CA LEU A 73 2.11 -8.96 -5.42
C LEU A 73 0.99 -9.56 -4.58
N SER A 74 0.65 -10.85 -4.73
CA SER A 74 -0.38 -11.54 -3.95
C SER A 74 -1.60 -10.65 -3.59
N ALA A 75 -1.81 -10.27 -2.32
CA ALA A 75 -2.91 -9.40 -1.88
C ALA A 75 -3.04 -8.09 -2.68
N ASN A 76 -1.94 -7.48 -3.12
CA ASN A 76 -1.96 -6.25 -3.90
C ASN A 76 -2.48 -6.41 -5.34
N ASP A 77 -2.56 -7.65 -5.87
CA ASP A 77 -3.27 -7.89 -7.14
C ASP A 77 -4.79 -7.69 -6.98
N LEU A 78 -5.32 -7.67 -5.76
CA LEU A 78 -6.72 -7.39 -5.47
C LEU A 78 -7.03 -5.89 -5.33
N LEU A 79 -6.04 -5.03 -5.53
CA LEU A 79 -6.25 -3.59 -5.61
C LEU A 79 -6.88 -3.25 -6.97
N THR A 80 -8.21 -3.35 -7.06
CA THR A 80 -9.00 -2.93 -8.21
C THR A 80 -9.50 -1.49 -8.03
N PRO A 81 -9.87 -0.78 -9.13
CA PRO A 81 -10.51 0.54 -9.02
C PRO A 81 -11.68 0.56 -8.04
N ASP A 82 -12.59 -0.42 -8.16
CA ASP A 82 -13.79 -0.51 -7.31
C ASP A 82 -13.44 -0.73 -5.84
N ALA A 83 -12.51 -1.64 -5.53
CA ALA A 83 -12.10 -1.92 -4.15
C ALA A 83 -11.43 -0.70 -3.49
N VAL A 84 -10.64 0.04 -4.27
CA VAL A 84 -10.02 1.28 -3.78
C VAL A 84 -11.06 2.38 -3.58
N LEU A 85 -11.95 2.60 -4.55
CA LEU A 85 -13.02 3.60 -4.42
C LEU A 85 -13.98 3.29 -3.28
N GLU A 86 -14.34 2.02 -3.08
CA GLU A 86 -15.14 1.56 -1.94
C GLU A 86 -14.44 1.92 -0.61
N THR A 87 -13.14 1.62 -0.50
CA THR A 87 -12.33 1.95 0.68
C THR A 87 -12.31 3.45 0.93
N LEU A 88 -12.07 4.27 -0.10
CA LEU A 88 -12.02 5.72 -0.01
C LEU A 88 -13.39 6.34 0.35
N ARG A 89 -14.49 5.73 -0.10
CA ARG A 89 -15.85 6.19 0.21
C ARG A 89 -16.33 5.79 1.60
N SER A 90 -15.63 4.87 2.27
CA SER A 90 -16.01 4.41 3.60
C SER A 90 -16.05 5.57 4.60
N ARG A 91 -16.91 5.45 5.63
CA ARG A 91 -16.97 6.44 6.72
C ARG A 91 -15.67 6.48 7.52
N GLU A 92 -15.00 5.34 7.64
CA GLU A 92 -13.73 5.21 8.36
C GLU A 92 -12.59 5.98 7.67
N ALA A 93 -12.62 6.06 6.35
CA ALA A 93 -11.64 6.82 5.56
C ALA A 93 -11.78 8.34 5.70
N GLN A 94 -12.96 8.86 6.02
CA GLN A 94 -13.25 10.30 5.94
C GLN A 94 -12.28 11.20 6.73
N PRO A 95 -11.89 10.87 7.98
CA PRO A 95 -10.97 11.75 8.69
C PRO A 95 -9.53 11.65 8.15
N THR A 96 -9.15 10.55 7.49
CA THR A 96 -7.90 10.46 6.73
C THR A 96 -7.97 11.37 5.51
N LEU A 97 -9.03 11.25 4.71
CA LEU A 97 -9.17 12.00 3.46
C LEU A 97 -9.31 13.51 3.66
N GLY A 98 -9.95 13.95 4.75
CA GLY A 98 -10.01 15.37 5.10
C GLY A 98 -8.66 16.02 5.38
N ALA A 99 -7.63 15.22 5.72
CA ALA A 99 -6.28 15.69 6.03
C ALA A 99 -5.27 15.50 4.88
N VAL A 100 -5.54 14.57 3.94
CA VAL A 100 -4.62 14.26 2.83
C VAL A 100 -4.57 15.42 1.83
N ARG A 101 -3.34 15.79 1.42
CA ARG A 101 -3.07 16.85 0.43
C ARG A 101 -2.38 16.37 -0.84
N ALA A 102 -1.83 15.17 -0.82
CA ALA A 102 -1.10 14.60 -1.94
C ALA A 102 -1.27 13.07 -1.94
N LEU A 103 -1.29 12.48 -3.13
CA LEU A 103 -1.33 11.04 -3.34
C LEU A 103 -0.01 10.59 -3.96
N HIS A 104 0.63 9.59 -3.35
CA HIS A 104 1.79 8.91 -3.90
C HIS A 104 1.40 7.49 -4.31
N VAL A 105 1.48 7.19 -5.61
CA VAL A 105 1.21 5.85 -6.15
C VAL A 105 2.54 5.12 -6.35
N GLY A 106 2.78 4.07 -5.57
CA GLY A 106 3.98 3.25 -5.65
C GLY A 106 3.87 2.17 -6.74
N TYR A 107 4.90 2.06 -7.59
CA TYR A 107 5.01 1.03 -8.64
C TYR A 107 3.72 0.81 -9.48
N PRO A 108 3.12 1.85 -10.08
CA PRO A 108 1.86 1.69 -10.82
C PRO A 108 1.96 0.68 -11.97
N HIS A 109 3.15 0.44 -12.54
CA HIS A 109 3.34 -0.57 -13.58
C HIS A 109 3.15 -2.01 -13.09
N LEU A 110 3.31 -2.27 -11.78
CA LEU A 110 3.11 -3.59 -11.17
C LEU A 110 1.64 -3.83 -10.80
N LEU A 111 0.87 -2.80 -10.48
CA LEU A 111 -0.54 -2.93 -10.11
C LEU A 111 -1.40 -3.21 -11.35
N ARG A 112 -1.68 -4.49 -11.62
CA ARG A 112 -2.28 -4.94 -12.89
C ARG A 112 -3.61 -4.25 -13.21
N GLU A 113 -4.45 -4.09 -12.19
CA GLU A 113 -5.79 -3.50 -12.27
C GLU A 113 -5.81 -1.98 -12.06
N LEU A 114 -4.77 -1.42 -11.43
CA LEU A 114 -4.63 0.03 -11.15
C LEU A 114 -3.55 0.70 -11.99
N ARG A 115 -3.53 0.36 -13.29
CA ARG A 115 -2.66 1.01 -14.28
C ARG A 115 -3.41 1.36 -15.54
N GLY A 116 -2.92 2.35 -16.27
CA GLY A 116 -3.54 2.82 -17.50
C GLY A 116 -5.00 3.23 -17.27
N LYS A 117 -5.93 2.54 -17.94
CA LYS A 117 -7.37 2.86 -17.87
C LYS A 117 -7.97 2.70 -16.47
N GLY A 118 -7.54 1.71 -15.68
CA GLY A 118 -8.09 1.50 -14.33
C GLY A 118 -7.71 2.63 -13.36
N LEU A 119 -6.48 3.15 -13.47
CA LEU A 119 -6.08 4.34 -12.72
C LEU A 119 -6.79 5.60 -13.25
N ALA A 120 -6.94 5.72 -14.57
CA ALA A 120 -7.60 6.88 -15.17
C ALA A 120 -9.08 6.97 -14.77
N SER A 121 -9.81 5.85 -14.68
CA SER A 121 -11.21 5.85 -14.27
C SER A 121 -11.39 6.33 -12.83
N MET A 122 -10.48 5.93 -11.93
CA MET A 122 -10.50 6.40 -10.55
C MET A 122 -10.29 7.90 -10.40
N LEU A 123 -9.48 8.51 -11.27
CA LEU A 123 -9.17 9.94 -11.21
C LEU A 123 -10.25 10.81 -11.87
N ALA A 124 -11.18 10.20 -12.61
CA ALA A 124 -12.26 10.89 -13.30
C ALA A 124 -13.54 11.02 -12.44
N GLU A 125 -13.56 10.38 -11.26
CA GLU A 125 -14.64 10.47 -10.26
C GLU A 125 -14.37 11.56 -9.21
#